data_AF-A0AA41UZB6-F1
#
_entry.id   AF-A0AA41UZB6-F1
#
_cell.length_a   1.000
_cell.length_b   1.000
_cell.length_c   1.000
_cell.angle_alpha   90.00
_cell.angle_beta   90.00
_cell.angle_gamma   90.00
#
_symmetry.space_group_name_H-M   'P 1'
#
loop_
_entity.id
_entity.type
_entity.pdbx_description
1 polymer ?
#
loop_
_entity_poly.entity_id
_entity_poly.type
_entity_poly.pdbx_seq_one_letter_code
_entity_poly.pdbx_strand_id
1 'polypeptide(L)'
;MDIDEPDNSFVKVHLVKEETSPGESPRKSFLRTKKHVVKSEKEAQIKFKLYDPSEFHVVNPSQKSKIGNPSGYKVVSAGTAASLLDHDDPPQHRSAFTDNQIWVTPYNRSEQWAGGLLVYQGKGEDTLAVWSERDRSIENKDIVVWYTMGFHHVPCQEDFPIMPTVSSSFALKPANFFNSNPILHVAPTVPKDLPSCSARSS
;
A
#
# COMPACT_ATOMS: atom_id res chain seq x y z
N MET A 1 10.42 5.87 0.95
CA MET A 1 9.60 5.62 2.17
C MET A 1 10.63 5.24 3.17
N ASP A 2 10.82 6.07 4.20
CA ASP A 2 12.06 6.03 4.99
C ASP A 2 11.67 5.71 6.44
N ILE A 3 11.39 4.43 6.68
CA ILE A 3 11.01 3.92 7.98
C ILE A 3 12.24 3.89 8.87
N ASP A 4 12.33 4.77 9.86
CA ASP A 4 13.46 4.87 10.81
C ASP A 4 14.85 4.87 10.15
N GLU A 5 14.98 5.42 8.92
CA GLU A 5 16.16 5.59 8.05
C GLU A 5 15.82 5.15 6.59
N PRO A 6 16.60 5.57 5.57
CA PRO A 6 16.34 5.23 4.16
C PRO A 6 16.49 3.74 3.80
N ASP A 7 17.36 2.99 4.48
CA ASP A 7 17.62 1.59 4.13
C ASP A 7 16.46 0.67 4.54
N ASN A 8 15.57 0.39 3.60
CA ASN A 8 14.33 -0.33 3.84
C ASN A 8 14.17 -1.52 2.89
N SER A 9 13.26 -2.42 3.26
CA SER A 9 12.88 -3.56 2.44
C SER A 9 11.36 -3.64 2.33
N PHE A 10 10.88 -4.03 1.15
CA PHE A 10 9.48 -4.37 0.95
C PHE A 10 9.25 -5.85 1.28
N VAL A 11 8.23 -6.13 2.09
CA VAL A 11 7.90 -7.47 2.57
C VAL A 11 6.47 -7.82 2.23
N LYS A 12 6.30 -8.90 1.47
CA LYS A 12 5.01 -9.54 1.23
C LYS A 12 4.75 -10.55 2.34
N VAL A 13 3.73 -10.30 3.16
CA VAL A 13 3.28 -11.23 4.20
C VAL A 13 2.11 -12.03 3.63
N HIS A 14 2.40 -13.21 3.08
CA HIS A 14 1.41 -14.07 2.44
C HIS A 14 0.59 -14.84 3.48
N LEU A 15 -0.74 -14.76 3.39
CA LEU A 15 -1.65 -15.49 4.26
C LEU A 15 -2.01 -16.81 3.59
N VAL A 16 -1.63 -17.92 4.22
CA VAL A 16 -1.85 -19.26 3.67
C VAL A 16 -2.73 -20.08 4.61
N LYS A 17 -3.63 -20.87 4.01
CA LYS A 17 -4.30 -21.97 4.69
C LYS A 17 -3.35 -23.17 4.70
N GLU A 18 -3.00 -23.63 5.89
CA GLU A 18 -2.18 -24.83 6.08
C GLU A 18 -3.07 -25.95 6.62
N GLU A 19 -3.08 -27.09 5.93
CA GLU A 19 -3.81 -28.27 6.37
C GLU A 19 -3.01 -28.98 7.47
N THR A 20 -3.72 -29.54 8.45
CA THR A 20 -3.12 -30.30 9.55
C THR A 20 -2.85 -31.74 9.12
N SER A 21 -1.84 -32.36 9.71
CA SER A 21 -1.59 -33.78 9.50
C SER A 21 -2.70 -34.63 10.16
N PRO A 22 -3.05 -35.80 9.59
CA PRO A 22 -4.03 -36.71 10.20
C PRO A 22 -3.64 -37.08 11.64
N GLY A 23 -4.56 -36.89 12.59
CA GLY A 23 -4.37 -37.24 14.00
C GLY A 23 -3.64 -36.19 14.85
N GLU A 24 -3.06 -35.15 14.27
CA GLU A 24 -2.39 -34.07 15.00
C GLU A 24 -3.38 -33.11 15.68
N SER A 25 -4.51 -32.86 15.03
CA SER A 25 -5.53 -31.93 15.50
C SER A 25 -6.93 -32.36 15.05
N PRO A 26 -7.99 -32.10 15.85
CA PRO A 26 -9.38 -32.26 15.40
C PRO A 26 -9.77 -31.24 14.32
N ARG A 27 -9.02 -30.14 14.20
CA ARG A 27 -9.19 -29.14 13.13
C ARG A 27 -8.49 -29.63 11.87
N LYS A 28 -9.09 -29.40 10.69
CA LYS A 28 -8.51 -29.77 9.40
C LYS A 28 -7.42 -28.80 8.92
N SER A 29 -7.51 -27.54 9.31
CA SER A 29 -6.57 -26.49 8.86
C SER A 29 -6.57 -25.26 9.77
N PHE A 30 -5.54 -24.45 9.59
CA PHE A 30 -5.32 -23.16 10.25
C PHE A 30 -4.70 -22.13 9.29
N LEU A 31 -4.69 -20.87 9.72
CA LEU A 31 -4.07 -19.77 8.99
C LEU A 31 -2.63 -19.60 9.46
N ARG A 32 -1.69 -19.50 8.51
CA ARG A 32 -0.29 -19.16 8.76
C ARG A 32 0.13 -17.99 7.89
N THR A 33 1.10 -17.22 8.36
CA THR A 33 1.74 -16.17 7.56
C THR A 33 3.11 -16.64 7.09
N LYS A 34 3.42 -16.43 5.80
CA LYS A 34 4.75 -16.62 5.21
C LYS A 34 5.28 -15.26 4.79
N LYS A 35 6.34 -14.80 5.43
CA LYS A 35 6.98 -13.52 5.11
C LYS A 35 8.00 -13.73 3.99
N HIS A 36 7.92 -12.93 2.96
CA HIS A 36 8.85 -12.94 1.84
C HIS A 36 9.39 -11.52 1.63
N VAL A 37 10.70 -11.36 1.77
CA VAL A 37 11.39 -10.11 1.44
C VAL A 37 11.52 -10.05 -0.08
N VAL A 38 10.96 -9.00 -0.67
CA VAL A 38 10.94 -8.78 -2.11
C VAL A 38 12.28 -8.17 -2.52
N LYS A 39 12.94 -8.77 -3.51
CA LYS A 39 14.36 -8.48 -3.78
C LYS A 39 14.57 -7.54 -4.96
N SER A 40 13.66 -7.53 -5.92
CA SER A 40 13.78 -6.74 -7.14
C SER A 40 12.46 -6.04 -7.53
N GLU A 41 12.55 -5.09 -8.46
CA GLU A 41 11.38 -4.35 -8.96
C GLU A 41 10.34 -5.27 -9.60
N LYS A 42 10.76 -6.31 -10.35
CA LYS A 42 9.82 -7.25 -10.99
C LYS A 42 9.04 -8.07 -9.97
N GLU A 43 9.68 -8.52 -8.89
CA GLU A 43 8.99 -9.21 -7.80
C GLU A 43 8.02 -8.28 -7.04
N ALA A 44 8.24 -6.96 -7.11
CA ALA A 44 7.44 -5.95 -6.45
C ALA A 44 6.26 -5.42 -7.28
N GLN A 45 6.00 -5.99 -8.45
CA GLN A 45 4.81 -5.71 -9.26
C GLN A 45 3.62 -6.50 -8.71
N ILE A 46 2.83 -5.86 -7.85
CA ILE A 46 1.78 -6.55 -7.10
C ILE A 46 0.40 -6.31 -7.72
N LYS A 47 -0.24 -7.41 -8.11
CA LYS A 47 -1.67 -7.49 -8.36
C LYS A 47 -2.38 -8.04 -7.14
N PHE A 48 -3.38 -7.32 -6.63
CA PHE A 48 -4.17 -7.80 -5.48
C PHE A 48 -5.02 -9.00 -5.87
N LYS A 49 -5.12 -9.97 -4.96
CA LYS A 49 -5.87 -11.21 -5.16
C LYS A 49 -6.76 -11.46 -3.94
N LEU A 50 -8.06 -11.64 -4.19
CA LEU A 50 -9.04 -11.91 -3.14
C LEU A 50 -8.82 -13.28 -2.49
N TYR A 51 -8.56 -14.31 -3.31
CA TYR A 51 -8.43 -15.70 -2.86
C TYR A 51 -6.98 -16.15 -2.63
N ASP A 52 -6.01 -15.23 -2.74
CA ASP A 52 -4.60 -15.45 -2.46
C ASP A 52 -4.03 -14.20 -1.72
N PRO A 53 -4.55 -13.90 -0.50
CA PRO A 53 -4.36 -12.61 0.14
C PRO A 53 -2.95 -12.45 0.73
N SER A 54 -2.47 -11.21 0.76
CA SER A 54 -1.21 -10.83 1.41
C SER A 54 -1.32 -9.46 2.06
N GLU A 55 -0.56 -9.22 3.12
CA GLU A 55 -0.27 -7.87 3.58
C GLU A 55 1.04 -7.38 2.95
N PHE A 56 1.15 -6.06 2.75
CA PHE A 56 2.31 -5.42 2.14
C PHE A 56 2.93 -4.44 3.13
N HIS A 57 4.17 -4.72 3.53
CA HIS A 57 4.89 -4.01 4.58
C HIS A 57 6.14 -3.37 3.99
N VAL A 58 6.45 -2.15 4.42
CA VAL A 58 7.79 -1.55 4.28
C VAL A 58 8.42 -1.60 5.66
N VAL A 59 9.59 -2.21 5.75
CA VAL A 59 10.28 -2.44 7.02
C VAL A 59 11.71 -1.95 6.97
N ASN A 60 12.22 -1.50 8.11
CA ASN A 60 13.64 -1.31 8.32
C ASN A 60 14.22 -2.57 8.97
N PRO A 61 15.08 -3.34 8.28
CA PRO A 61 15.62 -4.58 8.84
C PRO A 61 16.66 -4.33 9.96
N SER A 62 17.27 -3.15 9.99
CA SER A 62 18.30 -2.75 10.95
C SER A 62 17.70 -2.26 12.27
N GLN A 63 16.48 -1.70 12.24
CA GLN A 63 15.76 -1.22 13.42
C GLN A 63 14.75 -2.25 13.91
N LYS A 64 14.87 -2.65 15.18
CA LYS A 64 14.03 -3.69 15.78
C LYS A 64 13.40 -3.22 17.08
N SER A 65 12.14 -3.58 17.28
CA SER A 65 11.46 -3.44 18.57
C SER A 65 12.12 -4.32 19.64
N LYS A 66 11.77 -4.09 20.92
CA LYS A 66 12.31 -4.84 22.07
C LYS A 66 12.16 -6.36 21.96
N ILE A 67 11.15 -6.84 21.24
CA ILE A 67 10.88 -8.27 21.02
C ILE A 67 11.46 -8.81 19.70
N GLY A 68 12.26 -8.00 18.99
CA GLY A 68 13.01 -8.42 17.81
C GLY A 68 12.29 -8.29 16.47
N ASN A 69 11.05 -7.78 16.43
CA ASN A 69 10.37 -7.50 15.16
C ASN A 69 10.96 -6.25 14.50
N PRO A 70 11.23 -6.25 13.17
CA PRO A 70 11.67 -5.06 12.47
C PRO A 70 10.59 -3.96 12.52
N SER A 71 11.02 -2.71 12.63
CA SER A 71 10.09 -1.57 12.58
C SER A 71 9.54 -1.43 11.16
N GLY A 72 8.27 -1.06 11.05
CA GLY A 72 7.59 -1.08 9.75
C GLY A 72 6.27 -0.35 9.72
N TYR A 73 5.83 -0.06 8.50
CA TYR A 73 4.47 0.36 8.19
C TYR A 73 3.89 -0.60 7.15
N LYS A 74 2.58 -0.85 7.22
CA LYS A 74 1.86 -1.61 6.21
C LYS A 74 0.89 -0.76 5.44
N VAL A 75 0.75 -1.06 4.15
CA VAL A 75 -0.29 -0.52 3.30
C VAL A 75 -1.58 -1.26 3.60
N VAL A 76 -2.56 -0.55 4.15
CA VAL A 76 -3.94 -1.01 4.31
C VAL A 76 -4.71 -0.49 3.12
N SER A 77 -4.78 -1.33 2.10
CA SER A 77 -5.51 -1.03 0.87
C SER A 77 -7.02 -0.94 1.14
N ALA A 78 -7.64 0.07 0.53
CA ALA A 78 -9.07 0.14 0.30
C ALA A 78 -9.30 0.77 -1.08
N GLY A 79 -10.53 0.71 -1.60
CA GLY A 79 -10.91 1.29 -2.90
C GLY A 79 -9.94 0.98 -4.04
N THR A 80 -9.93 -0.25 -4.55
CA THR A 80 -8.98 -0.69 -5.58
C THR A 80 -9.70 -1.09 -6.86
N ALA A 81 -9.08 -0.82 -8.01
CA ALA A 81 -9.52 -1.30 -9.30
C ALA A 81 -8.30 -1.78 -10.12
N ALA A 82 -8.55 -2.75 -11.00
CA ALA A 82 -7.65 -3.06 -12.10
C ALA A 82 -8.12 -2.31 -13.35
N SER A 83 -7.18 -1.95 -14.24
CA SER A 83 -7.58 -1.51 -15.58
C SER A 83 -8.31 -2.63 -16.31
N LEU A 84 -9.32 -2.26 -17.09
CA LEU A 84 -10.09 -3.17 -17.96
C LEU A 84 -9.78 -2.91 -19.44
N LEU A 85 -8.86 -2.00 -19.74
CA LEU A 85 -8.42 -1.75 -21.10
C LEU A 85 -7.57 -2.93 -21.60
N ASP A 86 -7.58 -3.13 -22.91
CA ASP A 86 -6.65 -4.07 -23.54
C ASP A 86 -5.21 -3.59 -23.31
N HIS A 87 -4.29 -4.51 -23.03
CA HIS A 87 -2.89 -4.18 -22.75
C HIS A 87 -2.17 -3.55 -23.95
N ASP A 88 -2.65 -3.81 -25.17
CA ASP A 88 -2.08 -3.26 -26.41
C ASP A 88 -2.78 -1.94 -26.84
N ASP A 89 -3.74 -1.44 -26.06
CA ASP A 89 -4.44 -0.19 -26.37
C ASP A 89 -3.53 1.03 -26.06
N PRO A 90 -3.40 2.03 -26.95
CA PRO A 90 -2.59 3.22 -26.70
C PRO A 90 -2.82 3.93 -25.36
N PRO A 91 -4.06 4.14 -24.85
CA PRO A 91 -4.25 4.68 -23.50
C PRO A 91 -3.65 3.79 -22.41
N GLN A 92 -3.75 2.46 -22.52
CA GLN A 92 -3.20 1.53 -21.55
C GLN A 92 -1.67 1.51 -21.56
N HIS A 93 -1.03 1.60 -22.72
CA HIS A 93 0.43 1.80 -22.81
C HIS A 93 0.88 3.09 -22.13
N ARG A 94 0.13 4.18 -22.32
CA ARG A 94 0.42 5.49 -21.70
C ARG A 94 0.17 5.50 -20.19
N SER A 95 -0.73 4.64 -19.71
CA SER A 95 -1.06 4.50 -18.29
C SER A 95 -0.59 3.18 -17.68
N ALA A 96 0.46 2.54 -18.21
CA ALA A 96 0.91 1.21 -17.77
C ALA A 96 1.23 1.11 -16.26
N PHE A 97 1.44 2.23 -15.57
CA PHE A 97 1.49 2.28 -14.10
C PHE A 97 0.22 1.75 -13.41
N THR A 98 -0.91 1.62 -14.11
CA THR A 98 -2.15 1.02 -13.62
C THR A 98 -2.21 -0.51 -13.76
N ASP A 99 -1.21 -1.15 -14.37
CA ASP A 99 -1.18 -2.61 -14.55
C ASP A 99 -1.07 -3.36 -13.22
N ASN A 100 -0.53 -2.72 -12.19
CA ASN A 100 -0.39 -3.25 -10.84
C ASN A 100 -0.90 -2.25 -9.79
N GLN A 101 -1.38 -2.77 -8.65
CA GLN A 101 -1.84 -1.94 -7.53
C GLN A 101 -0.68 -1.42 -6.68
N ILE A 102 0.41 -2.19 -6.56
CA ILE A 102 1.65 -1.73 -5.92
C ILE A 102 2.81 -1.95 -6.87
N TRP A 103 3.70 -0.96 -6.93
CA TRP A 103 5.05 -1.08 -7.47
C TRP A 103 6.05 -0.64 -6.41
N VAL A 104 7.25 -1.21 -6.42
CA VAL A 104 8.35 -0.72 -5.59
C VAL A 104 9.60 -0.58 -6.44
N THR A 105 10.20 0.60 -6.39
CA THR A 105 11.42 0.94 -7.13
C THR A 105 12.49 1.44 -6.16
N PRO A 106 13.79 1.30 -6.45
CA PRO A 106 14.79 2.07 -5.74
C PRO A 106 14.53 3.57 -5.95
N TYR A 107 14.89 4.38 -4.97
CA TYR A 107 14.81 5.82 -5.11
C TYR A 107 15.70 6.31 -6.27
N ASN A 108 15.11 7.15 -7.12
CA ASN A 108 15.81 7.90 -8.14
C ASN A 108 15.21 9.29 -8.23
N ARG A 109 16.04 10.32 -8.06
CA ARG A 109 15.62 11.72 -8.06
C ARG A 109 14.86 12.13 -9.33
N SER A 110 15.14 11.50 -10.47
CA SER A 110 14.49 11.83 -11.75
C SER A 110 13.17 11.09 -11.98
N GLU A 111 12.89 10.02 -11.23
CA GLU A 111 11.71 9.16 -11.39
C GLU A 111 10.56 9.66 -10.51
N GLN A 112 9.87 10.71 -10.95
CA GLN A 112 8.86 11.41 -10.13
C GLN A 112 7.42 11.16 -10.58
N TRP A 113 7.19 10.97 -11.88
CA TRP A 113 5.86 10.96 -12.49
C TRP A 113 5.58 9.60 -13.13
N ALA A 114 4.64 8.82 -12.58
CA ALA A 114 4.41 7.45 -13.04
C ALA A 114 4.01 7.31 -14.52
N GLY A 115 3.42 8.35 -15.12
CA GLY A 115 3.11 8.42 -16.55
C GLY A 115 4.21 9.06 -17.41
N GLY A 116 5.34 9.44 -16.81
CA GLY A 116 6.45 10.17 -17.44
C GLY A 116 6.37 11.68 -17.30
N LEU A 117 7.48 12.36 -17.61
CA LEU A 117 7.57 13.83 -17.51
C LEU A 117 6.67 14.55 -18.53
N LEU A 118 6.56 14.03 -19.74
CA LEU A 118 5.82 14.64 -20.86
C LEU A 118 4.65 13.72 -21.28
N VAL A 119 3.51 13.86 -20.61
CA VAL A 119 2.35 12.94 -20.75
C VAL A 119 1.43 13.29 -21.93
N TYR A 120 1.27 14.59 -22.25
CA TYR A 120 0.40 15.04 -23.32
C TYR A 120 0.90 14.51 -24.67
N GLN A 121 0.08 13.71 -25.36
CA GLN A 121 0.43 12.99 -26.59
C GLN A 121 1.67 12.07 -26.47
N GLY A 122 2.15 11.79 -25.26
CA GLY A 122 3.23 10.84 -25.02
C GLY A 122 2.82 9.42 -25.43
N LYS A 123 3.80 8.58 -25.75
CA LYS A 123 3.60 7.20 -26.26
C LYS A 123 3.76 6.10 -25.20
N GLY A 124 4.00 6.46 -23.94
CA GLY A 124 4.20 5.50 -22.84
C GLY A 124 5.65 5.04 -22.66
N GLU A 125 6.61 5.70 -23.29
CA GLU A 125 8.04 5.31 -23.30
C GLU A 125 8.81 5.67 -22.03
N ASP A 126 8.24 6.52 -21.16
CA ASP A 126 8.86 6.99 -19.90
C ASP A 126 7.94 6.74 -18.69
N THR A 127 7.28 5.58 -18.64
CA THR A 127 6.35 5.25 -17.55
C THR A 127 7.05 4.48 -16.42
N LEU A 128 6.40 4.41 -15.26
CA LEU A 128 6.81 3.56 -14.13
C LEU A 128 7.03 2.10 -14.55
N ALA A 129 6.18 1.59 -15.45
CA ALA A 129 6.33 0.24 -16.00
C ALA A 129 7.67 0.11 -16.75
N VAL A 130 8.03 1.08 -17.59
CA VAL A 130 9.32 1.10 -18.31
C VAL A 130 10.50 1.20 -17.34
N TRP A 131 10.41 2.01 -16.28
CA TRP A 131 11.49 2.10 -15.29
C TRP A 131 11.68 0.79 -14.54
N SER A 132 10.59 0.10 -14.20
CA SER A 132 10.58 -1.17 -13.47
C SER A 132 11.18 -2.33 -14.28
N GLU A 133 11.22 -2.24 -15.61
CA GLU A 133 11.88 -3.25 -16.46
C GLU A 133 13.40 -3.35 -16.24
N ARG A 134 14.02 -2.34 -15.60
CA ARG A 134 15.43 -2.38 -15.20
C ARG A 134 15.70 -3.40 -14.09
N ASP A 135 14.66 -3.90 -13.43
CA ASP A 135 14.69 -4.96 -12.42
C ASP A 135 15.78 -4.75 -11.34
N ARG A 136 15.88 -3.52 -10.86
CA ARG A 136 16.90 -3.13 -9.89
C ARG A 136 16.63 -3.81 -8.56
N SER A 137 17.69 -4.10 -7.81
CA SER A 137 17.57 -4.63 -6.44
C SER A 137 17.00 -3.57 -5.48
N ILE A 138 16.01 -3.95 -4.67
CA ILE A 138 15.26 -3.10 -3.73
C ILE A 138 15.35 -3.57 -2.25
N GLU A 139 16.07 -4.67 -1.98
CA GLU A 139 16.26 -5.15 -0.61
C GLU A 139 17.29 -4.30 0.14
N ASN A 140 16.91 -3.79 1.32
CA ASN A 140 17.74 -2.98 2.21
C ASN A 140 18.36 -1.75 1.52
N LYS A 141 17.51 -0.92 0.93
CA LYS A 141 17.87 0.31 0.22
C LYS A 141 16.83 1.39 0.40
N ASP A 142 17.17 2.61 0.00
CA ASP A 142 16.20 3.67 -0.25
C ASP A 142 15.25 3.26 -1.39
N ILE A 143 13.97 3.08 -1.03
CA ILE A 143 12.91 2.59 -1.91
C ILE A 143 11.69 3.50 -1.92
N VAL A 144 11.00 3.52 -3.05
CA VAL A 144 9.74 4.24 -3.26
C VAL A 144 8.64 3.23 -3.53
N VAL A 145 7.53 3.35 -2.80
CA VAL A 145 6.32 2.56 -3.02
C VAL A 145 5.32 3.41 -3.81
N TRP A 146 4.85 2.87 -4.93
CA TRP A 146 3.83 3.48 -5.77
C TRP A 146 2.53 2.70 -5.57
N TYR A 147 1.47 3.36 -5.11
CA TYR A 147 0.17 2.72 -4.85
C TYR A 147 -0.90 3.29 -5.79
N THR A 148 -1.53 2.40 -6.57
CA THR A 148 -2.61 2.76 -7.50
C THR A 148 -3.97 2.52 -6.80
N MET A 149 -4.69 3.61 -6.55
CA MET A 149 -6.07 3.60 -6.04
C MET A 149 -7.02 3.96 -7.20
N GLY A 150 -8.17 3.28 -7.30
CA GLY A 150 -9.11 3.50 -8.41
C GLY A 150 -10.44 2.82 -8.20
N PHE A 151 -11.40 3.11 -9.08
CA PHE A 151 -12.74 2.54 -9.10
C PHE A 151 -13.28 2.48 -10.53
N HIS A 152 -14.26 1.61 -10.78
CA HIS A 152 -15.02 1.58 -12.03
C HIS A 152 -16.34 2.32 -11.80
N HIS A 153 -16.57 3.42 -12.51
CA HIS A 153 -17.81 4.18 -12.39
C HIS A 153 -18.84 3.68 -13.40
N VAL A 154 -19.91 3.04 -12.91
CA VAL A 154 -21.13 2.80 -13.68
C VAL A 154 -22.14 3.85 -13.23
N PRO A 155 -22.40 4.91 -14.03
CA PRO A 155 -23.27 6.01 -13.60
C PRO A 155 -24.69 5.53 -13.28
N CYS A 156 -25.32 6.14 -12.27
CA CYS A 156 -26.72 5.90 -11.92
C CYS A 156 -27.55 7.19 -11.98
N GLN A 157 -28.87 7.09 -11.76
CA GLN A 157 -29.78 8.23 -11.90
C GLN A 157 -29.49 9.33 -10.86
N GLU A 158 -29.07 8.93 -9.67
CA GLU A 158 -28.70 9.80 -8.55
C GLU A 158 -27.44 10.63 -8.83
N ASP A 159 -26.62 10.24 -9.82
CA ASP A 159 -25.43 11.01 -10.23
C ASP A 159 -25.81 12.28 -11.02
N PHE A 160 -27.06 12.41 -11.46
CA PHE A 160 -27.55 13.52 -12.28
C PHE A 160 -28.54 14.41 -11.52
N PRO A 161 -28.50 15.76 -11.69
CA PRO A 161 -27.60 16.55 -12.53
C PRO A 161 -26.24 16.84 -11.88
N ILE A 162 -26.07 16.43 -10.62
CA ILE A 162 -24.85 16.60 -9.85
C ILE A 162 -24.63 15.34 -9.01
N MET A 163 -23.45 14.75 -9.17
CA MET A 163 -23.09 13.51 -8.48
C MET A 163 -22.78 13.79 -7.00
N PRO A 164 -23.43 13.09 -6.05
CA PRO A 164 -23.02 13.11 -4.66
C PRO A 164 -21.58 12.60 -4.49
N THR A 165 -20.89 13.04 -3.44
CA THR A 165 -19.49 12.64 -3.22
C THR A 165 -19.36 11.14 -3.00
N VAL A 166 -18.52 10.49 -3.81
CA VAL A 166 -18.03 9.12 -3.59
C VAL A 166 -16.62 9.20 -3.02
N SER A 167 -16.37 8.47 -1.93
CA SER A 167 -15.08 8.50 -1.23
C SER A 167 -14.37 7.14 -1.29
N SER A 168 -13.06 7.18 -1.49
CA SER A 168 -12.15 6.05 -1.27
C SER A 168 -10.92 6.52 -0.51
N SER A 169 -10.30 5.61 0.22
CA SER A 169 -9.10 5.90 1.00
C SER A 169 -8.22 4.67 1.09
N PHE A 170 -7.00 4.87 1.57
CA PHE A 170 -6.12 3.82 2.04
C PHE A 170 -5.43 4.33 3.31
N ALA A 171 -4.81 3.46 4.07
CA ALA A 171 -4.07 3.87 5.26
C ALA A 171 -2.66 3.28 5.26
N LEU A 172 -1.70 4.06 5.75
CA LEU A 172 -0.41 3.55 6.18
C LEU A 172 -0.49 3.32 7.68
N LYS A 173 -0.44 2.05 8.09
CA LYS A 173 -0.59 1.67 9.49
C LYS A 173 0.75 1.22 10.08
N PRO A 174 1.18 1.74 11.24
CA PRO A 174 2.37 1.22 11.91
C PRO A 174 2.24 -0.28 12.19
N ALA A 175 3.27 -1.04 11.86
CA ALA A 175 3.35 -2.48 12.05
C ALA A 175 4.68 -2.81 12.74
N ASN A 176 4.62 -3.03 14.07
CA ASN A 176 5.79 -3.22 14.95
C ASN A 176 6.76 -2.02 15.02
N PHE A 177 6.37 -0.86 14.49
CA PHE A 177 7.14 0.38 14.60
C PHE A 177 7.34 0.81 16.06
N PHE A 178 6.27 0.79 16.84
CA PHE A 178 6.31 1.08 18.27
C PHE A 178 6.44 -0.20 19.09
N ASN A 179 7.06 -0.08 20.27
CA ASN A 179 7.19 -1.21 21.21
C ASN A 179 5.83 -1.65 21.81
N SER A 180 4.84 -0.76 21.82
CA SER A 180 3.50 -1.00 22.33
C SER A 180 2.53 0.01 21.69
N ASN A 181 1.26 0.00 22.10
CA ASN A 181 0.27 0.96 21.61
C ASN A 181 0.75 2.42 21.85
N PRO A 182 0.97 3.23 20.80
CA PRO A 182 1.54 4.57 20.93
C PRO A 182 0.61 5.58 21.63
N ILE A 183 -0.71 5.29 21.67
CA ILE A 183 -1.69 6.18 22.30
C ILE A 183 -2.10 5.74 23.71
N LEU A 184 -1.41 4.77 24.31
CA LEU A 184 -1.75 4.22 25.63
C LEU A 184 -1.83 5.29 26.74
N HIS A 185 -1.05 6.36 26.60
CA HIS A 185 -0.97 7.45 27.57
C HIS A 185 -1.72 8.72 27.14
N VAL A 186 -2.53 8.64 26.08
CA VAL A 186 -3.32 9.77 25.61
C VAL A 186 -4.66 9.77 26.36
N ALA A 187 -4.91 10.83 27.13
CA ALA A 187 -6.20 11.01 27.79
C ALA A 187 -7.30 11.28 26.72
N PRO A 188 -8.52 10.74 26.91
CA PRO A 188 -9.62 11.07 26.02
C PRO A 188 -10.04 12.52 26.20
N THR A 189 -10.43 13.17 25.11
CA THR A 189 -11.13 14.46 25.16
C THR A 189 -12.50 14.23 25.78
N VAL A 190 -12.82 14.97 26.83
CA VAL A 190 -14.12 14.92 27.52
C VAL A 190 -14.88 16.24 27.35
N PRO A 191 -16.22 16.28 27.51
CA PRO A 191 -17.00 17.49 27.25
C PRO A 191 -16.55 18.74 28.01
N LYS A 192 -15.95 18.58 29.20
CA LYS A 192 -15.38 19.69 29.99
C LYS A 192 -14.14 20.34 29.36
N ASP A 193 -13.50 19.67 28.41
CA ASP A 193 -12.35 20.19 27.66
C ASP A 193 -12.80 21.06 26.47
N LEU A 194 -14.10 21.04 26.14
CA LEU A 194 -14.67 21.92 25.13
C LEU A 194 -14.82 23.33 25.70
N PRO A 195 -14.49 24.39 24.93
CA PRO A 195 -14.68 25.76 25.37
C PRO A 195 -16.17 26.03 25.65
N SER A 196 -16.51 26.40 26.89
CA SER A 196 -17.86 26.83 27.24
C SER A 196 -17.98 28.34 27.02
N CYS A 197 -18.76 28.76 26.02
CA CYS A 197 -19.16 30.15 25.91
C CYS A 197 -20.27 30.45 26.92
N SER A 198 -19.99 31.29 27.92
CA SER A 198 -21.02 31.88 28.79
C SER A 198 -21.25 33.33 28.41
N ALA A 199 -22.51 33.76 28.43
CA ALA A 199 -22.83 35.18 28.26
C ALA A 199 -22.26 35.97 29.45
N ARG A 200 -21.56 37.08 29.20
CA ARG A 200 -21.21 38.03 30.26
C ARG A 200 -22.50 38.57 30.86
N SER A 201 -22.71 38.34 32.16
CA SER A 201 -23.77 39.01 32.91
C SER A 201 -23.46 40.50 32.96
N SER A 202 -24.42 41.31 32.51
CA SER A 202 -24.42 42.78 32.55
C SER A 202 -24.31 43.33 33.96
#